data_AF-A0A366DR20-F1
#
_entry.id   AF-A0A366DR20-F1
#
_cell.length_a   1.000
_cell.length_b   1.000
_cell.length_c   1.000
_cell.angle_alpha   90.00
_cell.angle_beta   90.00
_cell.angle_gamma   90.00
#
_symmetry.space_group_name_H-M   'P 1'
#
loop_
_entity.id
_entity.type
_entity.pdbx_description
1 polymer ?
#
loop_
_entity_poly.entity_id
_entity_poly.type
_entity_poly.pdbx_seq_one_letter_code
_entity_poly.pdbx_strand_id
1 'polypeptide(L)'
;MPKILRLFVKYVDALNYRVGRCAMYLIFLMAGCLLYSTFSRVVLGVPVNWVLEMSQFILSAYYLLGGAYAMQQGAHVRMDLFYDRFTPKKKALTDIITILCVIFYLGVMFAGGLSSTNYAYVYNQKNYTAWAPVLWPIKTLMTIGVFLLLLQCISNLIKDFAIWRGKPIKPASYVPDAAPQEGQIV
;
A
#
# COMPACT_ATOMS: atom_id res chain seq x y z
N MET A 1 3.31 -25.48 10.80
CA MET A 1 3.87 -24.15 11.10
C MET A 1 3.54 -23.81 12.54
N PRO A 2 4.49 -23.26 13.31
CA PRO A 2 4.23 -22.84 14.68
C PRO A 2 3.04 -21.87 14.72
N LYS A 3 2.19 -21.98 15.74
CA LYS A 3 0.95 -21.19 15.90
C LYS A 3 1.22 -19.68 15.83
N ILE A 4 2.40 -19.25 16.29
CA ILE A 4 2.88 -17.86 16.32
C ILE A 4 2.92 -17.23 14.92
N LEU A 5 3.49 -17.92 13.92
CA LEU A 5 3.58 -17.40 12.54
C LEU A 5 2.20 -17.20 11.90
N ARG A 6 1.25 -18.12 12.18
CA ARG A 6 -0.12 -17.99 11.68
C ARG A 6 -0.86 -16.82 12.35
N LEU A 7 -0.61 -16.60 13.64
CA LEU A 7 -1.22 -15.51 14.38
C LEU A 7 -0.70 -14.16 13.88
N PHE A 8 0.62 -14.06 13.65
CA PHE A 8 1.26 -12.88 13.07
C PHE A 8 0.67 -12.51 11.71
N VAL A 9 0.61 -13.47 10.78
CA VAL A 9 0.02 -13.28 9.44
C VAL A 9 -1.43 -12.79 9.55
N LYS A 10 -2.26 -13.43 10.39
CA LYS A 10 -3.66 -13.01 10.59
C LYS A 10 -3.76 -11.58 11.13
N TYR A 11 -2.89 -11.21 12.06
CA TYR A 11 -2.93 -9.89 12.68
C TYR A 11 -2.52 -8.80 11.68
N VAL A 12 -1.42 -9.00 10.96
CA VAL A 12 -0.93 -8.09 9.92
C VAL A 12 -1.97 -7.96 8.80
N ASP A 13 -2.51 -9.07 8.33
CA ASP A 13 -3.54 -9.08 7.29
C ASP A 13 -4.81 -8.34 7.76
N ALA A 14 -5.27 -8.56 8.99
CA ALA A 14 -6.44 -7.87 9.54
C ALA A 14 -6.20 -6.36 9.71
N LEU A 15 -4.99 -5.98 10.12
CA LEU A 15 -4.60 -4.59 10.28
C LEU A 15 -4.57 -3.87 8.93
N ASN A 16 -3.89 -4.44 7.92
CA ASN A 16 -3.83 -3.86 6.58
C ASN A 16 -5.20 -3.81 5.90
N TYR A 17 -6.06 -4.80 6.14
CA TYR A 17 -7.44 -4.78 5.67
C TYR A 17 -8.24 -3.61 6.25
N ARG A 18 -8.16 -3.38 7.57
CA ARG A 18 -8.87 -2.28 8.24
C ARG A 18 -8.33 -0.93 7.79
N VAL A 19 -7.01 -0.77 7.75
CA VAL A 19 -6.37 0.48 7.30
C VAL A 19 -6.70 0.77 5.85
N GLY A 20 -6.63 -0.22 4.96
CA GLY A 20 -7.01 -0.08 3.55
C GLY A 20 -8.48 0.30 3.37
N ARG A 21 -9.38 -0.32 4.12
CA ARG A 21 -10.82 0.01 4.10
C ARG A 21 -11.09 1.45 4.54
N CYS A 22 -10.39 1.93 5.56
CA CYS A 22 -10.45 3.33 5.97
C CYS A 22 -9.83 4.27 4.91
N ALA A 23 -8.69 3.87 4.33
CA ALA A 23 -7.99 4.65 3.31
C ALA A 23 -8.83 4.86 2.05
N MET A 24 -9.74 3.93 1.70
CA MET A 24 -10.66 4.13 0.58
C MET A 24 -11.53 5.38 0.72
N TYR A 25 -11.85 5.81 1.95
CA TYR A 25 -12.64 7.03 2.14
C TYR A 25 -11.85 8.32 1.87
N LEU A 26 -10.52 8.27 1.81
CA LEU A 26 -9.68 9.44 1.51
C LEU A 26 -9.94 9.99 0.11
N ILE A 27 -10.37 9.15 -0.85
CA ILE A 27 -10.71 9.63 -2.19
C ILE A 27 -11.91 10.57 -2.19
N PHE A 28 -12.91 10.30 -1.35
CA PHE A 28 -14.08 11.17 -1.19
C PHE A 28 -13.70 12.48 -0.50
N LEU A 29 -12.79 12.41 0.48
CA LEU A 29 -12.25 13.59 1.14
C LEU A 29 -11.48 14.48 0.14
N MET A 30 -10.65 13.88 -0.71
CA MET A 30 -9.94 14.59 -1.78
C MET A 30 -10.92 15.22 -2.78
N ALA A 31 -11.92 14.47 -3.24
CA ALA A 31 -12.94 14.96 -4.15
C ALA A 31 -13.69 16.15 -3.53
N GLY A 32 -14.06 16.08 -2.25
CA GLY A 32 -14.68 17.19 -1.51
C GLY A 32 -13.81 18.43 -1.47
N CYS A 33 -12.51 18.30 -1.19
CA CYS A 33 -11.57 19.42 -1.24
C CYS A 33 -11.52 20.06 -2.64
N LEU A 34 -11.41 19.26 -3.70
CA LEU A 34 -11.35 19.76 -5.08
C LEU A 34 -12.67 20.43 -5.50
N LEU A 35 -13.81 19.83 -5.16
CA LEU A 35 -15.13 20.43 -5.40
C LEU A 35 -15.27 21.78 -4.69
N TYR A 36 -14.81 21.89 -3.44
CA TYR A 36 -14.78 23.15 -2.71
C TYR A 36 -13.90 24.20 -3.38
N SER A 37 -12.71 23.82 -3.87
CA SER A 37 -11.84 24.74 -4.61
C SER A 37 -12.49 25.25 -5.88
N THR A 38 -13.09 24.36 -6.67
CA THR A 38 -13.81 24.73 -7.89
C THR A 38 -15.00 25.62 -7.57
N PHE A 39 -15.79 25.29 -6.55
CA PHE A 39 -16.94 26.09 -6.12
C PHE A 39 -16.50 27.51 -5.69
N SER A 40 -15.51 27.61 -4.81
CA SER A 40 -14.98 28.91 -4.35
C SER A 40 -14.41 29.74 -5.50
N ARG A 41 -13.72 29.11 -6.46
CA ARG A 41 -13.14 29.82 -7.61
C ARG A 41 -14.20 30.30 -8.58
N VAL A 42 -15.19 29.45 -8.91
CA VAL A 42 -16.20 29.74 -9.94
C VAL A 42 -17.34 30.61 -9.41
N VAL A 43 -17.80 30.37 -8.18
CA VAL A 43 -18.96 31.07 -7.59
C VAL A 43 -18.54 32.29 -6.78
N LEU A 44 -17.51 32.16 -5.94
CA LEU A 44 -17.07 33.24 -5.05
C LEU A 44 -15.97 34.11 -5.65
N GLY A 45 -15.33 33.67 -6.75
CA GLY A 45 -14.19 34.38 -7.36
C GLY A 45 -12.91 34.37 -6.53
N VAL A 46 -12.89 33.69 -5.37
CA VAL A 46 -11.74 33.66 -4.45
C VAL A 46 -11.00 32.32 -4.60
N PRO A 47 -9.74 32.33 -5.08
CA PRO A 47 -8.93 31.12 -5.17
C PRO A 47 -8.49 30.64 -3.78
N VAL A 48 -8.65 29.34 -3.52
CA VAL A 48 -8.26 28.70 -2.26
C VAL A 48 -6.92 27.99 -2.43
N ASN A 49 -5.86 28.57 -1.87
CA ASN A 49 -4.48 28.12 -2.11
C ASN A 49 -4.11 26.83 -1.38
N TRP A 50 -4.75 26.52 -0.25
CA TRP A 50 -4.43 25.33 0.56
C TRP A 50 -4.92 24.01 -0.05
N VAL A 51 -5.95 24.05 -0.91
CA VAL A 51 -6.59 22.84 -1.43
C VAL A 51 -5.64 22.02 -2.28
N LEU A 52 -4.77 22.66 -3.06
CA LEU A 52 -3.81 21.97 -3.91
C LEU A 52 -2.90 21.07 -3.08
N GLU A 53 -2.32 21.61 -2.00
CA GLU A 53 -1.41 20.85 -1.14
C GLU A 53 -2.13 19.78 -0.33
N MET A 54 -3.32 20.10 0.20
CA MET A 54 -4.14 19.10 0.88
C MET A 54 -4.48 17.94 -0.05
N SER A 55 -4.85 18.21 -1.30
CA SER A 55 -5.15 17.16 -2.28
C SER A 55 -3.92 16.27 -2.56
N GLN A 56 -2.72 16.84 -2.66
CA GLN A 56 -1.46 16.09 -2.83
C GLN A 56 -1.12 15.23 -1.61
N PHE A 57 -1.33 15.76 -0.41
CA PHE A 57 -1.13 15.03 0.84
C PHE A 57 -2.12 13.87 0.98
N ILE A 58 -3.39 14.11 0.69
CA ILE A 58 -4.43 13.07 0.72
C ILE A 58 -4.13 12.00 -0.33
N LEU A 59 -3.69 12.39 -1.53
CA LEU A 59 -3.32 11.46 -2.59
C LEU A 59 -2.13 10.57 -2.19
N SER A 60 -1.11 11.16 -1.59
CA SER A 60 0.05 10.43 -1.08
C SER A 60 -0.32 9.47 0.04
N ALA A 61 -1.17 9.91 0.98
CA ALA A 61 -1.74 9.07 2.03
C ALA A 61 -2.55 7.90 1.44
N TYR A 62 -3.40 8.18 0.45
CA TYR A 62 -4.23 7.20 -0.24
C TYR A 62 -3.38 6.12 -0.92
N TYR A 63 -2.35 6.51 -1.67
CA TYR A 63 -1.50 5.54 -2.37
C TYR A 63 -0.66 4.69 -1.42
N LEU A 64 -0.07 5.26 -0.37
CA LEU A 64 0.79 4.50 0.54
C LEU A 64 -0.01 3.57 1.45
N LEU A 65 -1.13 4.03 2.01
CA LEU A 65 -2.00 3.19 2.85
C LEU A 65 -2.76 2.16 2.00
N GLY A 66 -3.23 2.56 0.82
CA GLY A 66 -3.91 1.69 -0.14
C GLY A 66 -2.98 0.68 -0.79
N GLY A 67 -1.69 1.00 -0.95
CA GLY A 67 -0.69 0.11 -1.56
C GLY A 67 -0.49 -1.19 -0.78
N ALA A 68 -0.40 -1.12 0.55
CA ALA A 68 -0.33 -2.31 1.41
C ALA A 68 -1.55 -3.22 1.20
N TYR A 69 -2.73 -2.60 1.11
CA TYR A 69 -4.00 -3.29 0.92
C TYR A 69 -4.16 -3.89 -0.49
N ALA A 70 -3.72 -3.19 -1.53
CA ALA A 70 -3.71 -3.70 -2.90
C ALA A 70 -2.77 -4.90 -3.05
N MET A 71 -1.60 -4.84 -2.42
CA MET A 71 -0.64 -5.94 -2.40
C MET A 71 -1.15 -7.15 -1.60
N GLN A 72 -1.91 -6.93 -0.52
CA GLN A 72 -2.60 -8.00 0.20
C GLN A 72 -3.62 -8.73 -0.69
N GLN A 73 -4.34 -8.00 -1.54
CA GLN A 73 -5.36 -8.57 -2.43
C GLN A 73 -4.77 -9.25 -3.68
N GLY A 74 -3.44 -9.21 -3.87
CA GLY A 74 -2.82 -9.75 -5.08
C GLY A 74 -3.16 -8.96 -6.35
N ALA A 75 -3.70 -7.75 -6.19
CA ALA A 75 -3.99 -6.82 -7.29
C ALA A 75 -2.74 -6.08 -7.80
N HIS A 76 -1.56 -6.41 -7.23
CA HIS A 76 -0.29 -5.99 -7.80
C HIS A 76 -0.11 -6.74 -9.12
N VAL A 77 0.16 -6.01 -10.21
CA VAL A 77 0.41 -6.62 -11.53
C VAL A 77 1.53 -7.64 -11.37
N ARG A 78 1.18 -8.92 -11.40
CA ARG A 78 2.13 -10.02 -11.52
C ARG A 78 2.34 -10.23 -13.01
N MET A 79 3.55 -10.62 -13.40
CA MET A 79 3.86 -10.91 -14.80
C MET A 79 3.22 -12.26 -15.19
N ASP A 80 1.90 -12.34 -15.22
CA ASP A 80 1.14 -13.59 -15.32
C ASP A 80 1.50 -14.41 -16.57
N LEU A 81 1.97 -13.77 -17.64
CA LEU A 81 2.38 -14.41 -18.90
C LEU A 81 3.56 -15.39 -18.76
N PHE A 82 4.46 -15.18 -17.80
CA PHE A 82 5.59 -16.09 -17.56
C PHE A 82 5.25 -17.17 -16.52
N TYR A 83 4.24 -16.95 -15.67
CA TYR A 83 3.92 -17.83 -14.56
C TYR A 83 3.08 -19.06 -14.94
N ASP A 84 2.33 -19.02 -16.04
CA ASP A 84 1.47 -20.14 -16.47
C ASP A 84 2.24 -21.43 -16.83
N ARG A 85 3.54 -21.33 -17.11
CA ARG A 85 4.37 -22.50 -17.47
C ARG A 85 5.17 -23.09 -16.30
N PHE A 86 5.11 -22.47 -15.10
CA PHE A 86 5.92 -22.90 -13.97
C PHE A 86 5.16 -23.81 -12.99
N THR A 87 5.81 -24.90 -12.57
CA THR A 87 5.34 -25.75 -11.47
C THR A 87 5.15 -24.92 -10.19
N PRO A 88 4.14 -25.21 -9.34
CA PRO A 88 3.84 -24.45 -8.11
C PRO A 88 5.04 -24.18 -7.19
N LYS A 89 6.03 -25.09 -7.14
CA LYS A 89 7.27 -24.91 -6.37
C LYS A 89 8.21 -23.85 -6.96
N LYS A 90 8.32 -23.77 -8.29
CA LYS A 90 9.15 -22.77 -8.98
C LYS A 90 8.51 -21.39 -8.89
N LYS A 91 7.18 -21.32 -9.03
CA LYS A 91 6.39 -20.10 -8.81
C LYS A 91 6.63 -19.53 -7.40
N ALA A 92 6.53 -20.36 -6.37
CA ALA A 92 6.78 -19.95 -4.99
C ALA A 92 8.24 -19.49 -4.75
N LEU A 93 9.23 -20.14 -5.39
CA LEU A 93 10.64 -19.74 -5.26
C LEU A 93 10.89 -18.36 -5.88
N THR A 94 10.35 -18.11 -7.08
CA THR A 94 10.46 -16.79 -7.73
C THR A 94 9.79 -15.70 -6.90
N ASP A 95 8.60 -15.98 -6.35
CA ASP A 95 7.87 -15.04 -5.50
C ASP A 95 8.67 -14.69 -4.22
N ILE A 96 9.27 -15.70 -3.58
CA ILE A 96 10.17 -15.51 -2.41
C ILE A 96 11.35 -14.61 -2.76
N ILE A 97 11.99 -14.80 -3.92
CA ILE A 97 13.14 -13.99 -4.34
C ILE A 97 12.68 -12.55 -4.61
N THR A 98 11.61 -12.37 -5.38
CA THR A 98 11.07 -11.05 -5.70
C THR A 98 10.66 -10.30 -4.44
N ILE A 99 9.96 -10.96 -3.51
CA ILE A 99 9.50 -10.30 -2.29
C ILE A 99 10.65 -9.95 -1.35
N LEU A 100 11.74 -10.72 -1.35
CA LEU A 100 12.95 -10.38 -0.61
C LEU A 100 13.59 -9.11 -1.16
N CYS A 101 13.70 -8.97 -2.48
CA CYS A 101 14.16 -7.73 -3.12
C CYS A 101 13.27 -6.53 -2.74
N VAL A 102 11.94 -6.73 -2.72
CA VAL A 102 10.99 -5.68 -2.30
C VAL A 102 11.18 -5.32 -0.82
N ILE A 103 11.37 -6.30 0.07
CA ILE A 103 11.63 -6.05 1.49
C ILE A 103 12.93 -5.25 1.67
N PHE A 104 13.98 -5.59 0.93
CA PHE A 104 15.24 -4.85 0.97
C PHE A 104 15.03 -3.39 0.53
N TYR A 105 14.37 -3.18 -0.62
CA TYR A 105 14.05 -1.85 -1.12
C TYR A 105 13.21 -1.04 -0.12
N LEU A 106 12.13 -1.64 0.41
CA LEU A 106 11.27 -0.99 1.40
C LEU A 106 12.00 -0.73 2.71
N GLY A 107 12.94 -1.57 3.12
CA GLY A 107 13.77 -1.36 4.30
C GLY A 107 14.67 -0.14 4.17
N VAL A 108 15.34 0.02 3.03
CA VAL A 108 16.13 1.23 2.72
C VAL A 108 15.23 2.46 2.65
N MET A 109 14.07 2.36 2.00
CA MET A 109 13.11 3.46 1.89
C MET A 109 12.55 3.87 3.25
N PHE A 110 12.31 2.92 4.15
CA PHE A 110 11.86 3.18 5.52
C PHE A 110 12.92 3.91 6.35
N ALA A 111 14.20 3.51 6.24
CA ALA A 111 15.30 4.21 6.90
C ALA A 111 15.45 5.65 6.38
N GLY A 112 15.35 5.86 5.06
CA GLY A 112 15.34 7.19 4.45
C GLY A 112 14.12 8.03 4.87
N GLY A 113 12.95 7.40 5.01
CA GLY A 113 11.71 8.02 5.49
C GLY A 113 11.79 8.48 6.95
N LEU A 114 12.36 7.65 7.83
CA LEU A 114 12.61 8.01 9.24
C LEU A 114 13.55 9.21 9.35
N SER A 115 14.67 9.17 8.62
CA SER A 115 15.62 10.30 8.57
C SER A 115 14.94 11.58 8.07
N SER A 116 14.17 11.48 6.98
CA SER A 116 13.45 12.61 6.38
C SER A 116 12.34 13.17 7.29
N THR A 117 11.70 12.31 8.08
CA THR A 117 10.64 12.69 9.03
C THR A 117 11.24 13.37 10.25
N ASN A 118 12.32 12.83 10.80
CA ASN A 118 13.05 13.45 11.90
C ASN A 118 13.59 14.82 11.49
N TYR A 119 14.14 14.93 10.28
CA TYR A 119 14.58 16.22 9.72
C TYR A 119 13.41 17.21 9.59
N ALA A 120 12.25 16.78 9.10
CA ALA A 120 11.08 17.66 8.99
C ALA A 120 10.55 18.13 10.35
N TYR A 121 10.63 17.29 11.38
CA TYR A 121 10.23 17.63 12.75
C TYR A 121 11.20 18.63 13.39
N VAL A 122 12.51 18.37 13.30
CA VAL A 122 13.55 19.21 13.92
C VAL A 122 13.65 20.58 13.25
N TYR A 123 13.59 20.63 11.91
CA TYR A 123 13.74 21.87 11.15
C TYR A 123 12.40 22.55 10.83
N ASN A 124 11.29 22.05 11.38
CA ASN A 124 9.91 22.49 11.12
C ASN A 124 9.67 22.81 9.63
N GLN A 125 10.07 21.87 8.75
CA GLN A 125 10.09 22.11 7.32
C GLN A 125 8.69 22.49 6.82
N LYS A 126 8.62 23.65 6.17
CA LYS A 126 7.41 24.11 5.48
C LYS A 126 7.57 23.92 3.98
N ASN A 127 6.45 23.69 3.31
CA ASN A 127 6.43 23.63 1.86
C ASN A 127 6.71 25.01 1.24
N TYR A 128 7.39 25.06 0.10
CA TYR A 128 7.70 26.31 -0.62
C TYR A 128 6.52 26.72 -1.52
N THR A 129 5.38 26.95 -0.88
CA THR A 129 4.09 27.18 -1.55
C THR A 129 3.34 28.31 -0.85
N ALA A 130 2.31 28.85 -1.50
CA ALA A 130 1.55 30.00 -1.01
C ALA A 130 0.89 29.77 0.38
N TRP A 131 0.68 28.52 0.80
CA TRP A 131 0.11 28.18 2.11
C TRP A 131 1.16 27.68 3.11
N ALA A 132 2.34 27.21 2.65
CA ALA A 132 3.47 26.78 3.45
C ALA A 132 3.14 25.89 4.68
N PRO A 133 2.36 24.80 4.52
CA PRO A 133 2.05 23.88 5.60
C PRO A 133 3.30 23.15 6.10
N VAL A 134 3.25 22.78 7.37
CA VAL A 134 4.26 21.94 8.00
C VAL A 134 4.24 20.54 7.40
N LEU A 135 5.40 20.05 6.95
CA LEU A 135 5.53 18.78 6.23
C LEU A 135 5.68 17.56 7.15
N TRP A 136 5.90 17.77 8.45
CA TRP A 136 6.10 16.67 9.39
C TRP A 136 4.89 15.72 9.48
N PRO A 137 3.61 16.15 9.50
CA PRO A 137 2.49 15.22 9.66
C PRO A 137 2.35 14.30 8.45
N ILE A 138 2.48 14.84 7.23
CA ILE A 138 2.38 14.02 6.03
C ILE A 138 3.56 13.05 5.94
N LYS A 139 4.79 13.47 6.25
CA LYS A 139 5.96 12.59 6.24
C LYS A 139 5.87 11.46 7.28
N THR A 140 5.31 11.73 8.47
CA THR A 140 5.03 10.67 9.45
C THR A 140 4.04 9.66 8.90
N LEU A 141 2.96 10.12 8.27
CA LEU A 141 1.94 9.25 7.68
C LEU A 141 2.49 8.43 6.52
N MET A 142 3.33 9.02 5.68
CA MET A 142 4.03 8.30 4.61
C MET A 142 4.94 7.21 5.18
N THR A 143 5.72 7.52 6.21
CA THR A 143 6.61 6.55 6.88
C THR A 143 5.82 5.40 7.51
N ILE A 144 4.66 5.69 8.11
CA ILE A 144 3.73 4.66 8.61
C ILE A 144 3.21 3.79 7.45
N GLY A 145 2.82 4.38 6.32
CA GLY A 145 2.37 3.62 5.15
C GLY A 145 3.43 2.66 4.62
N VAL A 146 4.69 3.11 4.54
CA VAL A 146 5.84 2.26 4.16
C VAL A 146 6.06 1.13 5.15
N PHE A 147 5.94 1.41 6.45
CA PHE A 147 6.03 0.39 7.49
C PHE A 147 4.94 -0.69 7.36
N LEU A 148 3.70 -0.29 7.07
CA LEU A 148 2.58 -1.20 6.84
C LEU A 148 2.77 -2.08 5.60
N LEU A 149 3.28 -1.49 4.52
CA LEU A 149 3.69 -2.20 3.30
C LEU A 149 4.77 -3.25 3.61
N LEU A 150 5.78 -2.88 4.40
CA LEU A 150 6.86 -3.78 4.79
C LEU A 150 6.33 -4.96 5.63
N LEU A 151 5.42 -4.70 6.57
CA LEU A 151 4.73 -5.76 7.32
C LEU A 151 3.94 -6.70 6.39
N GLN A 152 3.25 -6.15 5.39
CA GLN A 152 2.53 -6.98 4.40
C GLN A 152 3.47 -7.85 3.58
N CYS A 153 4.62 -7.32 3.14
CA CYS A 153 5.64 -8.11 2.44
C CYS A 153 6.13 -9.30 3.28
N ILE A 154 6.39 -9.08 4.57
CA ILE A 154 6.80 -10.16 5.49
C ILE A 154 5.67 -11.20 5.63
N SER A 155 4.42 -10.76 5.75
CA SER A 155 3.24 -11.65 5.79
C SER A 155 3.17 -12.53 4.54
N ASN A 156 3.37 -11.94 3.36
CA ASN A 156 3.35 -12.66 2.08
C ASN A 156 4.54 -13.63 1.96
N LEU A 157 5.76 -13.22 2.34
CA LEU A 157 6.94 -14.11 2.38
C LEU A 157 6.69 -15.38 3.22
N ILE A 158 6.02 -15.23 4.37
CA ILE A 158 5.67 -16.37 5.24
C ILE A 158 4.65 -17.30 4.54
N LYS A 159 3.69 -16.75 3.79
CA LYS A 159 2.71 -17.52 3.02
C LYS A 159 3.38 -18.27 1.86
N ASP A 160 4.28 -17.63 1.14
CA ASP A 160 4.97 -18.24 -0.01
C ASP A 160 5.91 -19.36 0.44
N PHE A 161 6.60 -19.15 1.58
CA PHE A 161 7.38 -20.19 2.23
C PHE A 161 6.50 -21.36 2.73
N ALA A 162 5.24 -21.11 3.10
CA ALA A 162 4.28 -22.16 3.45
C ALA A 162 3.85 -23.00 2.25
N ILE A 163 3.62 -22.35 1.11
CA ILE A 163 3.28 -22.98 -0.16
C ILE A 163 4.45 -23.84 -0.64
N TRP A 164 5.69 -23.32 -0.58
CA TRP A 164 6.89 -24.07 -0.94
C TRP A 164 7.07 -25.34 -0.09
N ARG A 165 6.75 -25.29 1.21
CA ARG A 165 6.76 -26.45 2.12
C ARG A 165 5.54 -27.38 1.99
N GLY A 166 4.60 -27.11 1.07
CA GLY A 166 3.44 -27.97 0.81
C GLY A 166 2.32 -27.90 1.86
N LYS A 167 2.25 -26.85 2.69
CA LYS A 167 1.18 -26.63 3.66
C LYS A 167 0.53 -25.25 3.42
N PRO A 168 -0.32 -25.11 2.40
CA PRO A 168 -0.89 -23.82 2.03
C PRO A 168 -1.73 -23.25 3.17
N ILE A 169 -1.49 -21.98 3.50
CA ILE A 169 -2.34 -21.21 4.40
C ILE A 169 -3.35 -20.49 3.50
N LYS A 170 -4.63 -20.88 3.55
CA LYS A 170 -5.69 -20.14 2.86
C LYS A 170 -5.72 -18.70 3.39
N PRO A 171 -5.63 -17.67 2.53
CA PRO A 171 -5.79 -16.28 2.95
C PRO A 171 -7.23 -16.04 3.44
N ALA A 172 -7.40 -15.11 4.39
CA ALA A 172 -8.71 -14.76 4.96
C ALA A 172 -9.65 -14.06 3.95
N SER A 173 -9.11 -13.55 2.85
CA SER A 173 -9.82 -12.92 1.74
C SER A 173 -9.45 -13.62 0.44
N TYR A 174 -9.91 -14.85 0.26
CA TYR A 174 -9.89 -15.50 -1.05
C TYR A 174 -11.05 -14.91 -1.87
N VAL A 175 -10.74 -13.96 -2.76
CA VAL A 175 -11.56 -13.78 -3.96
C VAL A 175 -11.12 -14.91 -4.89
N PRO A 176 -12.00 -15.84 -5.28
CA PRO A 176 -11.65 -16.84 -6.27
C PRO A 176 -11.08 -16.13 -7.49
N ASP A 177 -9.89 -16.56 -7.94
CA ASP A 177 -9.50 -16.30 -9.32
C ASP A 177 -10.72 -16.64 -10.17
N ALA A 178 -11.18 -15.69 -10.98
CA ALA A 178 -12.34 -15.88 -11.84
C ALA A 178 -12.22 -17.27 -12.45
N ALA A 179 -13.28 -18.07 -12.30
CA ALA A 179 -13.33 -19.45 -12.76
C ALA A 179 -12.66 -19.53 -14.14
N PRO A 180 -11.87 -20.59 -14.43
CA PRO A 180 -11.36 -20.79 -15.78
C PRO A 180 -12.55 -20.59 -16.71
N GLN A 181 -12.42 -19.66 -17.67
CA GLN A 181 -13.44 -19.46 -18.68
C GLN A 181 -13.53 -20.79 -19.45
N GLU A 182 -14.46 -21.66 -19.03
CA GLU A 182 -14.93 -22.79 -19.80
C GLU A 182 -15.46 -22.21 -21.11
N GLY A 183 -14.63 -22.22 -22.15
CA GLY A 183 -14.96 -21.58 -23.42
C GLY A 183 -13.88 -21.58 -24.49
N GLN A 184 -12.63 -21.92 -24.21
CA GLN A 184 -11.62 -22.12 -25.26
C GLN A 184 -11.35 -23.60 -25.52
N ILE A 185 -12.39 -24.30 -25.98
CA ILE A 185 -12.24 -25.48 -26.86
C ILE A 185 -13.34 -25.39 -27.91
N VAL A 186 -13.08 -24.65 -29.00
CA VAL A 186 -13.59 -24.93 -30.35
C VAL A 186 -12.50 -24.55 -31.33
#